data_AF-A0A9J7BMQ1-F1
#
_entry.id   AF-A0A9J7BMQ1-F1
#
_cell.length_a   1.000
_cell.length_b   1.000
_cell.length_c   1.000
_cell.angle_alpha   90.00
_cell.angle_beta   90.00
_cell.angle_gamma   90.00
#
_symmetry.space_group_name_H-M   'P 1'
#
loop_
_entity.id
_entity.type
_entity.pdbx_description
1 polymer ?
#
loop_
_entity_poly.entity_id
_entity_poly.type
_entity_poly.pdbx_seq_one_letter_code
_entity_poly.pdbx_strand_id
1 'polypeptide(L)'
;MTTPEQAVQHCLDAYNKACAEDDARNDHSPESLARVNRAYRRAMPFLTPATIDAFLACVTHGLVLEIFTTAEAAKLLYATQIAVGSRRTAQQQSKAPQPQPVPTPTPLPPAATLRQTPAKASKDDTNHVQAMLEQILSGKSIETPLAPWRKAPPTASPLTKSGLGVPTAS
;
A
#
# COMPACT_ATOMS: atom_id res chain seq x y z
N MET A 1 -5.06 19.08 1.30
CA MET A 1 -4.38 17.82 1.64
C MET A 1 -5.20 16.71 1.03
N THR A 2 -4.61 15.90 0.16
CA THR A 2 -5.30 14.75 -0.45
C THR A 2 -5.34 13.63 0.57
N THR A 3 -6.52 13.11 0.89
CA THR A 3 -6.60 11.93 1.78
C THR A 3 -6.14 10.67 1.04
N PRO A 4 -5.71 9.61 1.74
CA PRO A 4 -5.33 8.36 1.10
C PRO A 4 -6.42 7.79 0.18
N GLU A 5 -7.68 7.88 0.59
CA GLU A 5 -8.84 7.40 -0.17
C GLU A 5 -9.02 8.20 -1.47
N GLN A 6 -8.89 9.53 -1.40
CA GLN A 6 -8.97 10.40 -2.58
C GLN A 6 -7.83 10.12 -3.57
N ALA A 7 -6.62 9.86 -3.07
CA ALA A 7 -5.48 9.53 -3.91
C ALA A 7 -5.67 8.18 -4.62
N VAL A 8 -6.16 7.16 -3.90
CA VAL A 8 -6.50 5.86 -4.49
C VAL A 8 -7.58 6.01 -5.55
N GLN A 9 -8.65 6.76 -5.26
CA GLN A 9 -9.72 7.01 -6.22
C GLN A 9 -9.19 7.67 -7.50
N HIS A 10 -8.33 8.68 -7.37
CA HIS A 10 -7.71 9.34 -8.52
C HIS A 10 -6.86 8.38 -9.38
N CYS A 11 -6.12 7.48 -8.74
CA CYS A 11 -5.36 6.44 -9.46
C CYS A 11 -6.27 5.44 -10.17
N LEU A 12 -7.38 5.02 -9.52
CA LEU A 12 -8.37 4.12 -10.11
C LEU A 12 -9.10 4.78 -11.29
N ASP A 13 -9.46 6.06 -11.18
CA ASP A 13 -10.09 6.80 -12.27
C ASP A 13 -9.18 6.86 -13.50
N ALA A 14 -7.87 7.09 -13.30
CA ALA A 14 -6.89 7.07 -14.38
C ALA A 14 -6.72 5.67 -15.00
N TYR A 15 -6.74 4.62 -14.18
CA TYR A 15 -6.70 3.22 -14.64
C TYR A 15 -7.93 2.87 -15.46
N ASN A 16 -9.12 3.11 -14.93
CA ASN A 16 -10.40 2.81 -15.57
C ASN A 16 -10.56 3.60 -16.87
N LYS A 17 -10.13 4.86 -16.89
CA LYS A 17 -10.11 5.66 -18.12
C LYS A 17 -9.22 5.03 -19.19
N ALA A 18 -8.02 4.59 -18.85
CA ALA A 18 -7.13 3.94 -19.79
C ALA A 18 -7.71 2.60 -20.30
N CYS A 19 -8.34 1.80 -19.42
CA CYS A 19 -9.07 0.60 -19.82
C CYS A 19 -10.17 0.92 -20.84
N ALA A 20 -11.02 1.91 -20.56
CA ALA A 20 -12.10 2.30 -21.46
C ALA A 20 -11.59 2.78 -22.83
N GLU A 21 -10.44 3.48 -22.85
CA GLU A 21 -9.78 3.88 -24.09
C GLU A 21 -9.24 2.69 -24.90
N ASP A 22 -8.70 1.66 -24.23
CA ASP A 22 -8.23 0.43 -24.87
C ASP A 22 -9.38 -0.45 -25.36
N ASP A 23 -10.47 -0.55 -24.61
CA ASP A 23 -11.70 -1.24 -25.01
C ASP A 23 -12.33 -0.57 -26.24
N ALA A 24 -12.35 0.77 -26.29
CA ALA A 24 -12.82 1.52 -27.45
C ALA A 24 -11.95 1.27 -28.70
N ARG A 25 -10.67 0.90 -28.51
CA ARG A 25 -9.76 0.50 -29.60
C ARG A 25 -9.87 -1.00 -29.93
N ASN A 26 -10.60 -1.79 -29.14
CA ASN A 26 -10.59 -3.25 -29.18
C ASN A 26 -9.16 -3.83 -29.09
N ASP A 27 -8.29 -3.16 -28.31
CA ASP A 27 -6.90 -3.55 -28.13
C ASP A 27 -6.70 -4.16 -26.75
N HIS A 28 -6.59 -5.49 -26.73
CA HIS A 28 -6.32 -6.30 -25.54
C HIS A 28 -4.91 -6.91 -25.56
N SER A 29 -3.98 -6.30 -26.30
CA SER A 29 -2.59 -6.74 -26.38
C SER A 29 -1.85 -6.54 -25.03
N PRO A 30 -0.68 -7.19 -24.82
CA PRO A 30 0.16 -6.89 -23.66
C PRO A 30 0.57 -5.42 -23.54
N GLU A 31 0.62 -4.69 -24.66
CA GLU A 31 0.90 -3.25 -24.68
C GLU A 31 -0.25 -2.43 -24.08
N SER A 32 -1.50 -2.88 -24.25
CA SER A 32 -2.69 -2.32 -23.62
C SER A 32 -2.56 -2.33 -22.09
N LEU A 33 -2.25 -3.49 -21.50
CA LEU A 33 -2.02 -3.59 -20.06
C LEU A 33 -0.87 -2.68 -19.59
N ALA A 34 0.21 -2.57 -20.38
CA ALA A 34 1.33 -1.68 -20.06
C ALA A 34 0.92 -0.18 -20.10
N ARG A 35 -0.01 0.22 -20.97
CA ARG A 35 -0.56 1.59 -21.02
C ARG A 35 -1.45 1.87 -19.81
N VAL A 36 -2.34 0.95 -19.46
CA VAL A 36 -3.21 1.05 -18.29
C VAL A 36 -2.39 1.16 -17.00
N ASN A 37 -1.41 0.28 -16.82
CA ASN A 37 -0.50 0.30 -15.66
C ASN A 37 0.28 1.62 -15.58
N ARG A 38 0.71 2.16 -16.74
CA ARG A 38 1.39 3.45 -16.81
C ARG A 38 0.48 4.61 -16.43
N ALA A 39 -0.80 4.57 -16.81
CA ALA A 39 -1.77 5.60 -16.44
C ALA A 39 -1.96 5.68 -14.91
N TYR A 40 -2.14 4.53 -14.26
CA TYR A 40 -2.21 4.46 -12.80
C TYR A 40 -0.94 5.02 -12.13
N ARG A 41 0.24 4.55 -12.56
CA ARG A 41 1.53 5.01 -12.01
C ARG A 41 1.75 6.52 -12.17
N ARG A 42 1.27 7.11 -13.28
CA ARG A 42 1.35 8.56 -13.51
C ARG A 42 0.38 9.37 -12.64
N ALA A 43 -0.74 8.77 -12.25
CA ALA A 43 -1.74 9.40 -11.39
C ALA A 43 -1.38 9.34 -9.90
N MET A 44 -0.39 8.52 -9.53
CA MET A 44 0.08 8.42 -8.15
C MET A 44 0.67 9.73 -7.64
N PRO A 45 0.46 10.04 -6.34
CA PRO A 45 1.13 11.18 -5.73
C PRO A 45 2.65 10.96 -5.70
N PHE A 46 3.43 12.04 -5.68
CA PHE A 46 4.86 11.93 -5.41
C PHE A 46 5.10 11.54 -3.94
N LEU A 47 6.19 10.82 -3.66
CA LEU A 47 6.59 10.50 -2.29
C LEU A 47 7.21 11.73 -1.62
N THR A 48 6.39 12.50 -0.91
CA THR A 48 6.80 13.66 -0.11
C THR A 48 6.36 13.47 1.33
N PRO A 49 6.96 14.15 2.34
CA PRO A 49 6.54 14.01 3.74
C PRO A 49 5.05 14.25 4.01
N ALA A 50 4.39 15.07 3.19
CA ALA A 50 2.97 15.40 3.30
C ALA A 50 2.04 14.37 2.63
N THR A 51 2.57 13.52 1.74
CA THR A 51 1.80 12.60 0.90
C THR A 51 2.18 11.13 1.11
N ILE A 52 3.01 10.81 2.12
CA ILE A 52 3.47 9.45 2.41
C ILE A 52 2.30 8.47 2.53
N ASP A 53 1.28 8.80 3.31
CA ASP A 53 0.15 7.92 3.59
C ASP A 53 -0.69 7.67 2.32
N ALA A 54 -0.89 8.72 1.52
CA ALA A 54 -1.56 8.63 0.23
C ALA A 54 -0.76 7.81 -0.79
N PHE A 55 0.55 8.00 -0.86
CA PHE A 55 1.44 7.21 -1.71
C PHE A 55 1.40 5.74 -1.34
N LEU A 56 1.51 5.41 -0.05
CA LEU A 56 1.46 4.05 0.44
C LEU A 56 0.13 3.38 0.09
N ALA A 57 -1.00 4.07 0.27
CA ALA A 57 -2.32 3.54 -0.10
C ALA A 57 -2.44 3.24 -1.61
N CYS A 58 -1.89 4.11 -2.47
CA CYS A 58 -1.84 3.85 -3.91
C CYS A 58 -0.92 2.67 -4.27
N VAL A 59 0.21 2.49 -3.58
CA VAL A 59 1.11 1.34 -3.80
C VAL A 59 0.42 0.04 -3.39
N THR A 60 -0.22 0.00 -2.22
CA THR A 60 -0.90 -1.22 -1.74
C THR A 60 -2.08 -1.60 -2.62
N HIS A 61 -2.88 -0.64 -3.09
CA HIS A 61 -3.92 -0.92 -4.08
C HIS A 61 -3.35 -1.35 -5.43
N GLY A 62 -2.25 -0.74 -5.89
CA GLY A 62 -1.62 -1.12 -7.14
C GLY A 62 -1.02 -2.52 -7.12
N LEU A 63 -0.60 -3.02 -5.95
CA LEU A 63 -0.20 -4.41 -5.75
C LEU A 63 -1.36 -5.39 -5.96
N VAL A 64 -2.55 -5.08 -5.45
CA VAL A 64 -3.77 -5.91 -5.66
C VAL A 64 -4.16 -5.96 -7.14
N LEU A 65 -3.93 -4.86 -7.87
CA LEU A 65 -4.17 -4.77 -9.31
C LEU A 65 -3.00 -5.29 -10.16
N GLU A 66 -1.95 -5.85 -9.55
CA GLU A 66 -0.73 -6.34 -10.22
C GLU A 66 -0.04 -5.27 -11.11
N ILE A 67 -0.20 -3.99 -10.74
CA ILE A 67 0.41 -2.86 -11.45
C ILE A 67 1.91 -2.81 -11.21
N PHE A 68 2.38 -3.32 -10.07
CA PHE A 68 3.80 -3.41 -9.72
C PHE A 68 4.27 -4.85 -9.72
N THR A 69 5.47 -5.06 -10.25
CA THR A 69 6.18 -6.31 -9.99
C THR A 69 6.58 -6.36 -8.51
N THR A 70 6.77 -7.56 -7.96
CA THR A 70 7.21 -7.75 -6.57
C THR A 70 8.49 -6.96 -6.25
N ALA A 71 9.43 -6.93 -7.20
CA ALA A 71 10.69 -6.19 -7.05
C ALA A 71 10.51 -4.66 -7.02
N GLU A 72 9.60 -4.12 -7.84
CA GLU A 72 9.27 -2.69 -7.81
C GLU A 72 8.54 -2.33 -6.51
N ALA A 73 7.54 -3.12 -6.12
CA ALA A 73 6.78 -2.88 -4.91
C ALA A 73 7.67 -2.89 -3.66
N ALA A 74 8.60 -3.84 -3.56
CA ALA A 74 9.58 -3.90 -2.47
C ALA A 74 10.39 -2.60 -2.36
N LYS A 75 10.87 -2.05 -3.49
CA LYS A 75 11.61 -0.78 -3.52
C LYS A 75 10.75 0.40 -3.09
N LEU A 76 9.50 0.46 -3.54
CA LEU A 76 8.56 1.54 -3.17
C LEU A 76 8.20 1.51 -1.69
N LEU A 77 7.96 0.33 -1.13
CA LEU A 77 7.67 0.15 0.30
C LEU A 77 8.89 0.50 1.16
N TYR A 78 10.10 0.10 0.74
CA TYR A 78 11.34 0.48 1.42
C TYR A 78 11.58 1.99 1.41
N ALA A 79 11.41 2.65 0.25
CA ALA A 79 11.51 4.11 0.16
C ALA A 79 10.49 4.81 1.08
N THR A 80 9.27 4.27 1.15
CA THR A 80 8.23 4.77 2.06
C THR A 80 8.63 4.62 3.52
N GLN A 81 9.21 3.48 3.91
CA GLN A 81 9.71 3.24 5.26
C GLN A 81 10.79 4.26 5.66
N ILE A 82 11.75 4.55 4.77
CA ILE A 82 12.76 5.58 4.98
C ILE A 82 12.11 6.96 5.16
N ALA A 83 11.13 7.30 4.33
CA ALA A 83 10.43 8.59 4.40
C ALA A 83 9.63 8.76 5.72
N VAL A 84 9.00 7.69 6.21
CA VAL A 84 8.33 7.68 7.53
C VAL A 84 9.36 7.88 8.65
N GLY A 85 10.49 7.19 8.58
CA GLY A 85 11.58 7.32 9.55
C GLY A 85 12.13 8.74 9.62
N SER A 86 12.41 9.36 8.47
CA SER A 86 12.96 10.72 8.41
C SER A 86 12.00 11.78 8.97
N ARG A 87 10.69 11.63 8.72
CA ARG A 87 9.64 12.51 9.28
C ARG A 87 9.63 12.50 10.81
N ARG A 88 9.79 11.33 11.44
CA ARG A 88 9.81 11.21 12.90
C ARG A 88 11.02 11.94 13.51
N THR A 89 12.19 11.80 12.90
CA THR A 89 13.41 12.50 13.34
C THR A 89 13.26 14.02 13.22
N ALA A 90 12.70 14.49 12.10
CA ALA A 90 12.46 15.92 11.90
C ALA A 90 11.53 16.50 12.97
N GLN A 91 10.45 15.80 13.34
CA GLN A 91 9.52 16.23 14.39
C GLN A 91 10.18 16.32 15.78
N GLN A 92 11.09 15.40 16.09
CA GLN A 92 11.83 15.42 17.36
C GLN A 92 12.80 16.60 17.43
N GLN A 93 13.44 16.96 16.33
CA GLN A 93 14.40 18.06 16.29
C GLN A 93 13.75 19.44 16.36
N SER A 94 12.52 19.60 15.84
CA SER A 94 11.72 20.82 16.04
C SER A 94 11.25 21.01 17.48
N LYS A 95 11.28 19.97 18.31
CA LYS A 95 11.05 20.08 19.75
C LYS A 95 12.40 20.34 20.43
N ALA A 96 12.96 21.53 20.22
CA ALA A 96 14.13 21.97 20.96
C ALA A 96 13.89 21.78 22.47
N PRO A 97 14.89 21.32 23.24
CA PRO A 97 14.78 21.27 24.70
C PRO A 97 14.40 22.66 25.18
N GLN A 98 13.22 22.79 25.77
CA GLN A 98 12.84 23.99 26.50
C GLN A 98 13.99 24.26 27.49
N PRO A 99 14.54 25.50 27.57
CA PRO A 99 15.63 25.79 28.49
C PRO A 99 15.19 25.33 29.88
N GLN A 100 15.86 24.31 30.40
CA GLN A 100 15.59 23.85 31.75
C GLN A 100 15.82 25.03 32.68
N PRO A 101 14.86 25.39 33.55
CA PRO A 101 15.12 26.38 34.58
C PRO A 101 16.34 25.90 35.37
N VAL A 102 17.36 26.75 35.39
CA VAL A 102 18.63 26.52 36.08
C VAL A 102 18.31 26.03 37.50
N PRO A 103 18.78 24.84 37.92
CA PRO A 103 18.52 24.37 39.26
C PRO A 103 19.15 25.36 40.25
N THR A 104 18.29 26.04 41.01
CA THR A 104 18.73 26.83 42.16
C THR A 104 19.48 25.90 43.12
N PRO A 105 20.73 26.21 43.52
CA PRO A 105 21.46 25.37 44.44
C PRO A 105 20.72 25.31 45.77
N THR A 106 20.06 24.18 46.02
CA THR A 106 19.44 23.87 47.31
C THR A 106 20.55 23.34 48.23
N PRO A 107 20.70 23.86 49.46
CA PRO A 107 21.71 23.39 50.40
C PRO A 107 21.50 21.91 50.77
N LEU A 108 22.61 21.18 50.84
CA LEU A 108 22.68 19.73 51.09
C LEU A 108 22.03 19.32 52.42
N PRO A 109 21.16 18.29 52.42
CA PRO A 109 20.93 17.45 53.59
C PRO A 109 21.92 16.27 53.64
N PRO A 110 22.29 15.79 54.84
CA PRO A 110 23.25 14.71 55.03
C PRO A 110 22.71 13.34 54.62
N ALA A 111 23.65 12.50 54.21
CA ALA A 111 23.48 11.21 53.55
C ALA A 111 22.52 10.21 54.23
N ALA A 112 21.67 9.58 53.43
CA ALA A 112 21.02 8.30 53.75
C ALA A 112 20.84 7.45 52.47
N THR A 113 21.83 6.61 52.21
CA THR A 113 21.76 5.18 51.86
C THR A 113 20.53 4.59 51.13
N LEU A 114 20.87 4.02 49.96
CA LEU A 114 20.38 2.81 49.25
C LEU A 114 19.10 2.81 48.39
N ARG A 115 19.36 2.30 47.18
CA ARG A 115 18.54 1.44 46.30
C ARG A 115 17.39 2.10 45.55
N GLN A 116 17.55 2.18 44.23
CA GLN A 116 16.61 1.59 43.29
C GLN A 116 17.17 1.39 41.87
N THR A 117 16.55 0.41 41.23
CA THR A 117 16.86 -0.42 40.06
C THR A 117 16.77 0.27 38.68
N PRO A 118 17.36 -0.33 37.63
CA PRO A 118 17.45 0.28 36.30
C PRO A 118 16.10 0.35 35.56
N ALA A 119 15.85 1.52 34.98
CA ALA A 119 14.81 1.77 34.00
C ALA A 119 15.05 0.95 32.73
N LYS A 120 14.14 0.03 32.40
CA LYS A 120 14.05 -0.55 31.06
C LYS A 120 13.54 0.51 30.10
N ALA A 121 14.44 1.01 29.26
CA ALA A 121 14.10 1.70 28.03
C ALA A 121 13.30 0.74 27.13
N SER A 122 12.00 1.03 26.97
CA SER A 122 11.13 0.37 26.00
C SER A 122 11.65 0.69 24.60
N LYS A 123 12.13 -0.36 23.91
CA LYS A 123 12.82 -0.30 22.63
C LYS A 123 12.27 -1.44 21.77
N ASP A 124 10.95 -1.55 21.65
CA ASP A 124 10.31 -2.74 21.07
C ASP A 124 9.51 -2.47 19.78
N ASP A 125 8.99 -1.26 19.54
CA ASP A 125 8.07 -1.05 18.41
C ASP A 125 8.71 -1.01 17.01
N THR A 126 10.03 -0.86 16.91
CA THR A 126 10.71 -0.77 15.59
C THR A 126 10.99 -2.15 14.97
N ASN A 127 11.06 -3.21 15.79
CA ASN A 127 11.41 -4.55 15.29
C ASN A 127 10.24 -5.27 14.62
N HIS A 128 8.99 -4.94 14.98
CA HIS A 128 7.82 -5.64 14.45
C HIS A 128 7.60 -5.37 12.95
N VAL A 129 7.78 -4.11 12.53
CA VAL A 129 7.59 -3.71 11.12
C VAL A 129 8.71 -4.26 10.22
N GLN A 130 9.95 -4.29 10.73
CA GLN A 130 11.09 -4.90 10.04
C GLN A 130 10.89 -6.41 9.87
N ALA A 131 10.41 -7.11 10.91
CA ALA A 131 10.11 -8.54 10.86
C ALA A 131 8.95 -8.87 9.90
N MET A 132 7.96 -7.98 9.77
CA MET A 132 6.83 -8.16 8.86
C MET A 132 7.24 -7.95 7.39
N LEU A 133 8.12 -6.97 7.11
CA LEU A 133 8.67 -6.77 5.78
C LEU A 133 9.59 -7.92 5.37
N GLU A 134 10.41 -8.44 6.29
CA GLU A 134 11.21 -9.65 6.07
C GLU A 134 10.34 -10.88 5.79
N GLN A 135 9.17 -11.03 6.42
CA GLN A 135 8.25 -12.13 6.08
C GLN A 135 7.66 -12.01 4.66
N ILE A 136 7.33 -10.79 4.23
CA ILE A 136 6.82 -10.52 2.88
C ILE A 136 7.91 -10.70 1.82
N LEU A 137 9.15 -10.26 2.10
CA LEU A 137 10.29 -10.34 1.18
C LEU A 137 10.93 -11.74 1.15
N SER A 138 10.88 -12.50 2.24
CA SER A 138 11.40 -13.87 2.33
C SER A 138 10.56 -14.89 1.55
N GLY A 139 9.44 -14.49 0.94
CA GLY A 139 8.57 -15.42 0.20
C GLY A 139 8.01 -16.53 1.09
N LYS A 140 7.96 -16.32 2.42
CA LYS A 140 7.24 -17.21 3.32
C LYS A 140 5.78 -17.05 3.01
N SER A 141 5.29 -17.99 2.19
CA SER A 141 3.90 -18.16 1.81
C SER A 141 3.01 -18.07 3.05
N ILE A 142 2.49 -16.88 3.34
CA ILE A 142 1.26 -16.75 4.11
C ILE A 142 0.19 -17.32 3.18
N GLU A 143 -0.11 -18.60 3.37
CA GLU A 143 -1.40 -19.19 3.01
C GLU A 143 -2.48 -18.36 3.73
N THR A 144 -2.81 -17.22 3.13
CA THR A 144 -4.08 -16.58 3.35
C THR A 144 -5.05 -17.46 2.57
N PRO A 145 -6.07 -18.06 3.18
CA PRO A 145 -7.09 -18.77 2.42
C PRO A 145 -7.73 -17.74 1.49
N LEU A 146 -7.35 -17.81 0.21
CA LEU A 146 -8.02 -17.09 -0.86
C LEU A 146 -9.47 -17.58 -0.83
N ALA A 147 -10.37 -16.70 -0.40
CA ALA A 147 -11.78 -16.89 -0.65
C ALA A 147 -11.98 -17.03 -2.19
N PRO A 148 -12.74 -18.03 -2.65
CA PRO A 148 -12.90 -18.32 -4.07
C PRO A 148 -13.92 -17.34 -4.67
N TRP A 149 -13.46 -16.17 -5.13
CA TRP A 149 -14.33 -15.21 -5.83
C TRP A 149 -14.34 -15.38 -7.36
N ARG A 150 -13.66 -16.38 -7.93
CA ARG A 150 -13.94 -16.83 -9.29
C ARG A 150 -15.14 -17.77 -9.30
N LYS A 151 -16.35 -17.22 -9.27
CA LYS A 151 -17.47 -17.91 -9.92
C LYS A 151 -17.23 -17.84 -11.43
N ALA A 152 -17.04 -19.00 -12.04
CA ALA A 152 -16.98 -19.17 -13.48
C ALA A 152 -18.24 -18.57 -14.15
N PRO A 153 -18.15 -18.08 -15.40
CA PRO A 153 -19.33 -17.76 -16.17
C PRO A 153 -20.20 -19.02 -16.34
N PRO A 154 -21.54 -18.91 -16.39
CA PRO A 154 -22.41 -20.05 -16.61
C PRO A 154 -22.06 -20.70 -17.95
N THR A 155 -21.73 -21.98 -17.86
CA THR A 155 -21.56 -22.91 -18.97
C THR A 155 -22.81 -22.89 -19.86
N ALA A 156 -22.62 -22.51 -21.12
CA ALA A 156 -23.62 -22.70 -22.16
C ALA A 156 -24.02 -24.18 -22.22
N SER A 157 -25.33 -24.43 -22.12
CA SER A 157 -25.91 -25.77 -22.25
C SER A 157 -25.82 -26.29 -23.69
N PRO A 158 -25.67 -27.61 -23.90
CA PRO A 158 -25.65 -28.21 -25.22
C PRO A 158 -27.07 -28.43 -25.79
N LEU A 159 -27.19 -28.10 -27.07
CA LEU A 159 -28.01 -28.70 -28.13
C LEU A 159 -29.33 -29.41 -27.74
N THR A 160 -30.46 -28.85 -28.23
CA THR A 160 -31.60 -29.66 -28.68
C THR A 160 -31.88 -29.41 -30.16
N LYS A 161 -31.69 -30.47 -30.93
CA LYS A 161 -31.99 -30.60 -32.35
C LYS A 161 -33.44 -31.06 -32.46
N SER A 162 -34.33 -30.22 -32.98
CA SER A 162 -35.70 -30.52 -33.43
C SER A 162 -36.17 -29.27 -34.17
N GLY A 163 -36.73 -29.24 -35.37
CA GLY A 163 -37.21 -30.26 -36.28
C GLY A 163 -37.92 -29.51 -37.42
N LEU A 164 -37.89 -30.10 -38.60
CA LEU A 164 -38.71 -29.86 -39.80
C LEU A 164 -39.81 -28.78 -39.74
N GLY A 165 -39.85 -27.94 -40.77
CA GLY A 165 -41.10 -27.31 -41.20
C GLY A 165 -40.93 -26.18 -42.22
N VAL A 166 -40.64 -26.52 -43.48
CA VAL A 166 -40.87 -25.60 -44.61
C VAL A 166 -42.19 -26.00 -45.26
N PRO A 167 -43.23 -25.16 -45.23
CA PRO A 167 -44.35 -25.29 -46.15
C PRO A 167 -44.14 -24.39 -47.38
N THR A 168 -44.08 -25.05 -48.52
CA THR A 168 -44.29 -24.52 -49.86
C THR A 168 -45.78 -24.33 -50.10
N ALA A 169 -46.21 -23.15 -50.58
CA ALA A 169 -47.45 -22.86 -51.34
C ALA A 169 -47.63 -21.33 -51.37
N SER A 170 -48.03 -20.64 -52.42
CA SER A 170 -48.34 -20.91 -53.84
C SER A 170 -48.29 -19.56 -54.56
#